data_AF-A0AAU2XP79-F1
#
_entry.id   AF-A0AAU2XP79-F1
#
_cell.length_a   1.000
_cell.length_b   1.000
_cell.length_c   1.000
_cell.angle_alpha   90.00
_cell.angle_beta   90.00
_cell.angle_gamma   90.00
#
_symmetry.space_group_name_H-M   'P 1'
#
loop_
_entity.id
_entity.type
_entity.pdbx_description
1 polymer ?
#
loop_
_entity_poly.entity_id
_entity_poly.type
_entity_poly.pdbx_seq_one_letter_code
_entity_poly.pdbx_strand_id
1 'polypeptide(L)'
;MRRRRLLALWTTLLALLLATAPAAHARAAEQPPPRQTMLRNATAGMFLHWGMFTAPKHLDCDSWEKDVTDGGWNPDYWVDEARKIRASYIVLATFHSRLGYARPWPSKIPGSCSTERDILGELIKAADAKGIKVILYMTDDPQWHNEQGVETLDSAAYSAYKGHDVDLTTRPGFGEFSYDNFFEVMKNYPKLSGFWIDNDNEYWEQHQLYEQIRKLRPDMTLSNNNEDTPIMDMVSHEQKVGMTPPYDQPSAIWTPMPRLTESCYKVPDTGSWWYDGQDRPVSTGLNVDRYIANAGNSIKSLMDFTAMVNGRFPPQQEKFLGLMKDYLPPIWQSLHGVDAGGFMYGGMQPGAWNDGSYGYVTISRADPRTQYVHVTTRPTSGDQVRVRDNGYRVEKITDLRTGRKLHFDQRDGTLTIKGIGTWDPYDTVFKVRTAPDREGVYPTGTVRASEPALTDGDFTTYTDNKGVLPASYTLDLGRVRKAAFLGINQREWSPTYNRETFGRKEDSARIKDYTVSVSDDGTTWREVRAGVLESARGVRFVDLGGGLRTRYIRLDVPTTWSAETVPNFYRQLRIDEIEVGHGYPVSHG
;
A
#
# COMPACT_ATOMS: atom_id res chain seq x y z
N MET A 1 -47.56 57.88 6.07
CA MET A 1 -46.74 56.85 5.37
C MET A 1 -45.48 56.52 6.18
N ARG A 2 -45.64 55.79 7.30
CA ARG A 2 -44.56 55.39 8.22
C ARG A 2 -44.81 53.94 8.61
N ARG A 3 -44.43 52.97 7.77
CA ARG A 3 -44.42 51.52 8.14
C ARG A 3 -43.72 50.58 7.13
N ARG A 4 -42.96 51.09 6.16
CA ARG A 4 -42.30 50.24 5.13
C ARG A 4 -40.77 50.34 5.04
N ARG A 5 -40.09 50.99 5.99
CA ARG A 5 -38.62 51.13 5.97
C ARG A 5 -37.87 50.40 7.11
N LEU A 6 -38.56 49.61 7.92
CA LEU A 6 -37.95 48.88 9.05
C LEU A 6 -37.80 47.36 8.83
N LEU A 7 -38.39 46.79 7.76
CA LEU A 7 -38.22 45.36 7.44
C LEU A 7 -37.03 45.05 6.51
N ALA A 8 -36.41 46.06 5.88
CA ALA A 8 -35.29 45.85 4.96
C ALA A 8 -33.91 45.90 5.62
N LEU A 9 -33.84 46.26 6.91
CA LEU A 9 -32.58 46.28 7.67
C LEU A 9 -32.37 45.06 8.59
N TRP A 10 -33.36 44.18 8.73
CA TRP A 10 -33.24 42.96 9.54
C TRP A 10 -32.90 41.72 8.72
N THR A 11 -33.10 41.74 7.40
CA THR A 11 -32.72 40.64 6.50
C THR A 11 -31.27 40.71 6.01
N THR A 12 -30.62 41.87 6.08
CA THR A 12 -29.20 42.03 5.71
C THR A 12 -28.24 41.84 6.88
N LEU A 13 -28.67 41.99 8.14
CA LEU A 13 -27.83 41.68 9.30
C LEU A 13 -27.85 40.19 9.69
N LEU A 14 -28.89 39.42 9.32
CA LEU A 14 -28.92 37.98 9.57
C LEU A 14 -28.13 37.16 8.52
N ALA A 15 -27.83 37.76 7.36
CA ALA A 15 -26.99 37.15 6.32
C ALA A 15 -25.48 37.35 6.55
N LEU A 16 -25.08 38.29 7.43
CA LEU A 16 -23.67 38.55 7.77
C LEU A 16 -23.19 37.86 9.06
N LEU A 17 -24.07 37.14 9.78
CA LEU A 17 -23.72 36.43 11.03
C LEU A 17 -23.68 34.90 10.88
N LEU A 18 -23.79 34.38 9.66
CA LEU A 18 -23.75 32.94 9.34
C LEU A 18 -22.49 32.48 8.59
N ALA A 19 -21.48 33.33 8.47
CA ALA A 19 -20.27 33.05 7.69
C ALA A 19 -18.97 33.24 8.49
N THR A 20 -18.91 32.75 9.72
CA THR A 20 -17.62 32.52 10.42
C THR A 20 -17.70 31.25 11.27
N ALA A 21 -18.07 30.12 10.66
CA ALA A 21 -17.49 28.87 11.13
C ALA A 21 -16.03 28.90 10.66
N PRO A 22 -15.02 28.77 11.54
CA PRO A 22 -13.67 28.52 11.06
C PRO A 22 -13.75 27.17 10.36
N ALA A 23 -13.74 27.18 9.02
CA ALA A 23 -13.28 26.03 8.28
C ALA A 23 -11.94 25.68 8.91
N ALA A 24 -11.87 24.50 9.56
CA ALA A 24 -10.61 23.96 10.02
C ALA A 24 -9.71 23.99 8.78
N HIS A 25 -8.75 24.91 8.78
CA HIS A 25 -7.71 24.92 7.78
C HIS A 25 -6.85 23.72 8.14
N ALA A 26 -7.28 22.53 7.69
CA ALA A 26 -6.36 21.44 7.44
C ALA A 26 -5.26 22.08 6.59
N ARG A 27 -4.08 22.22 7.18
CA ARG A 27 -2.92 22.74 6.47
C ARG A 27 -2.84 21.87 5.22
N ALA A 28 -3.02 22.47 4.04
CA ALA A 28 -3.10 21.71 2.81
C ALA A 28 -1.84 20.85 2.71
N ALA A 29 -1.98 19.55 2.92
CA ALA A 29 -0.89 18.60 2.71
C ALA A 29 -0.33 18.90 1.33
N GLU A 30 1.00 19.04 1.24
CA GLU A 30 1.66 19.37 -0.01
C GLU A 30 1.16 18.42 -1.09
N GLN A 31 0.63 18.97 -2.18
CA GLN A 31 0.07 18.15 -3.25
C GLN A 31 1.17 17.20 -3.74
N PRO A 32 0.91 15.88 -3.80
CA PRO A 32 1.92 14.96 -4.26
C PRO A 32 2.45 15.38 -5.63
N PRO A 33 3.75 15.21 -5.89
CA PRO A 33 4.33 15.66 -7.15
C PRO A 33 3.65 14.93 -8.33
N PRO A 34 3.40 15.60 -9.47
CA PRO A 34 2.63 15.03 -10.59
C PRO A 34 3.12 13.67 -11.10
N ARG A 35 4.43 13.40 -11.02
CA ARG A 35 5.02 12.09 -11.36
C ARG A 35 4.41 10.92 -10.58
N GLN A 36 3.94 11.15 -9.36
CA GLN A 36 3.30 10.12 -8.53
C GLN A 36 1.85 9.81 -8.95
N THR A 37 1.23 10.63 -9.80
CA THR A 37 -0.20 10.47 -10.15
C THR A 37 -0.50 9.11 -10.77
N MET A 38 0.40 8.58 -11.61
CA MET A 38 0.21 7.24 -12.20
C MET A 38 0.18 6.16 -11.11
N LEU A 39 1.16 6.14 -10.22
CA LEU A 39 1.23 5.15 -9.12
C LEU A 39 0.08 5.34 -8.12
N ARG A 40 -0.33 6.56 -7.82
CA ARG A 40 -1.49 6.84 -6.94
C ARG A 40 -2.82 6.35 -7.52
N ASN A 41 -2.92 6.27 -8.85
CA ASN A 41 -4.10 5.75 -9.53
C ASN A 41 -4.01 4.26 -9.87
N ALA A 42 -2.83 3.65 -9.74
CA ALA A 42 -2.63 2.23 -9.99
C ALA A 42 -3.21 1.38 -8.86
N THR A 43 -3.79 0.24 -9.24
CA THR A 43 -4.13 -0.84 -8.32
C THR A 43 -3.06 -1.93 -8.33
N ALA A 44 -2.46 -2.20 -9.50
CA ALA A 44 -1.46 -3.25 -9.68
C ALA A 44 -0.46 -2.95 -10.80
N GLY A 45 0.65 -3.68 -10.78
CA GLY A 45 1.65 -3.81 -11.83
C GLY A 45 1.99 -5.27 -12.11
N MET A 46 2.65 -5.53 -13.24
CA MET A 46 3.23 -6.83 -13.60
C MET A 46 4.75 -6.75 -13.49
N PHE A 47 5.36 -7.65 -12.72
CA PHE A 47 6.81 -7.78 -12.62
C PHE A 47 7.28 -8.92 -13.53
N LEU A 48 8.39 -8.71 -14.24
CA LEU A 48 8.97 -9.68 -15.15
C LEU A 48 10.47 -9.80 -14.90
N HIS A 49 10.90 -10.83 -14.18
CA HIS A 49 12.31 -11.22 -14.14
C HIS A 49 12.60 -12.18 -15.29
N TRP A 50 13.40 -11.71 -16.23
CA TRP A 50 13.62 -12.41 -17.49
C TRP A 50 14.94 -11.98 -18.11
N GLY A 51 15.81 -12.92 -18.42
CA GLY A 51 17.19 -12.66 -18.87
C GLY A 51 17.91 -13.97 -19.23
N MET A 52 19.22 -13.91 -19.50
CA MET A 52 19.99 -15.05 -20.03
C MET A 52 19.88 -16.34 -19.21
N PHE A 53 19.76 -16.24 -17.89
CA PHE A 53 19.65 -17.42 -17.02
C PHE A 53 18.21 -17.86 -16.73
N THR A 54 17.24 -17.30 -17.45
CA THR A 54 15.89 -17.87 -17.57
C THR A 54 15.99 -19.20 -18.27
N ALA A 55 15.27 -20.23 -17.82
CA ALA A 55 15.38 -21.55 -18.43
C ALA A 55 14.75 -21.60 -19.85
N PRO A 56 15.36 -22.31 -20.82
CA PRO A 56 16.71 -22.89 -20.76
C PRO A 56 17.78 -21.80 -20.70
N LYS A 57 18.80 -21.99 -19.86
CA LYS A 57 19.84 -20.98 -19.62
C LYS A 57 20.74 -20.82 -20.84
N HIS A 58 21.13 -19.57 -21.09
CA HIS A 58 22.11 -19.16 -22.09
C HIS A 58 23.34 -18.59 -21.40
N LEU A 59 24.53 -18.83 -21.97
CA LEU A 59 25.80 -18.36 -21.43
C LEU A 59 26.34 -17.13 -22.18
N ASP A 60 25.70 -16.77 -23.28
CA ASP A 60 25.99 -15.60 -24.09
C ASP A 60 24.66 -14.93 -24.52
N CYS A 61 24.73 -13.63 -24.81
CA CYS A 61 23.54 -12.84 -25.12
C CYS A 61 23.02 -13.10 -26.53
N ASP A 62 23.90 -13.38 -27.49
CA ASP A 62 23.52 -13.63 -28.87
C ASP A 62 22.62 -14.87 -28.98
N SER A 63 22.96 -15.96 -28.28
CA SER A 63 22.14 -17.17 -28.23
C SER A 63 20.83 -16.93 -27.49
N TRP A 64 20.84 -16.16 -26.39
CA TRP A 64 19.63 -15.78 -25.67
C TRP A 64 18.69 -14.94 -26.54
N GLU A 65 19.19 -13.87 -27.16
CA GLU A 65 18.43 -12.98 -28.04
C GLU A 65 17.89 -13.72 -29.26
N LYS A 66 18.69 -14.62 -29.82
CA LYS A 66 18.26 -15.49 -30.92
C LYS A 66 17.06 -16.32 -30.50
N ASP A 67 17.09 -17.00 -29.36
CA ASP A 67 15.98 -17.84 -28.89
C ASP A 67 14.76 -17.02 -28.46
N VAL A 68 14.96 -15.82 -27.94
CA VAL A 68 13.89 -14.84 -27.70
C VAL A 68 13.18 -14.51 -29.03
N THR A 69 13.94 -14.19 -30.06
CA THR A 69 13.42 -13.73 -31.35
C THR A 69 12.82 -14.87 -32.17
N ASP A 70 13.56 -15.97 -32.36
CA ASP A 70 13.11 -17.16 -33.09
C ASP A 70 11.98 -17.89 -32.36
N GLY A 71 11.94 -17.78 -31.02
CA GLY A 71 10.85 -18.26 -30.19
C GLY A 71 9.55 -17.46 -30.35
N GLY A 72 9.59 -16.32 -31.04
CA GLY A 72 8.42 -15.51 -31.36
C GLY A 72 8.02 -14.53 -30.25
N TRP A 73 8.99 -14.05 -29.44
CA TRP A 73 8.70 -13.04 -28.42
C TRP A 73 7.99 -11.83 -29.01
N ASN A 74 6.91 -11.42 -28.34
CA ASN A 74 6.05 -10.33 -28.76
C ASN A 74 5.69 -9.44 -27.56
N PRO A 75 6.03 -8.14 -27.57
CA PRO A 75 5.70 -7.24 -26.47
C PRO A 75 4.19 -7.09 -26.25
N ASP A 76 3.37 -7.18 -27.31
CA ASP A 76 1.92 -7.09 -27.19
C ASP A 76 1.33 -8.19 -26.31
N TYR A 77 1.94 -9.37 -26.31
CA TYR A 77 1.52 -10.46 -25.43
C TYR A 77 1.66 -10.05 -23.97
N TRP A 78 2.84 -9.60 -23.53
CA TRP A 78 3.03 -9.14 -22.14
C TRP A 78 2.07 -8.02 -21.76
N VAL A 79 1.87 -7.05 -22.66
CA VAL A 79 0.96 -5.94 -22.40
C VAL A 79 -0.49 -6.43 -22.29
N ASP A 80 -0.92 -7.39 -23.12
CA ASP A 80 -2.27 -7.95 -23.05
C ASP A 80 -2.47 -8.82 -21.82
N GLU A 81 -1.47 -9.59 -21.40
CA GLU A 81 -1.49 -10.34 -20.14
C GLU A 81 -1.54 -9.40 -18.92
N ALA A 82 -0.76 -8.31 -18.92
CA ALA A 82 -0.81 -7.29 -17.87
C ALA A 82 -2.21 -6.66 -17.74
N ARG A 83 -2.93 -6.45 -18.85
CA ARG A 83 -4.31 -5.93 -18.84
C ARG A 83 -5.31 -6.90 -18.20
N LYS A 84 -5.05 -8.21 -18.20
CA LYS A 84 -5.94 -9.21 -17.56
C LYS A 84 -6.00 -9.03 -16.05
N ILE A 85 -4.91 -8.58 -15.41
CA ILE A 85 -4.88 -8.22 -13.99
C ILE A 85 -5.13 -6.72 -13.74
N ARG A 86 -5.57 -5.99 -14.79
CA ARG A 86 -5.79 -4.54 -14.77
C ARG A 86 -4.54 -3.75 -14.34
N ALA A 87 -3.35 -4.25 -14.66
CA ALA A 87 -2.11 -3.56 -14.34
C ALA A 87 -2.03 -2.20 -15.05
N SER A 88 -1.46 -1.22 -14.36
CA SER A 88 -1.18 0.12 -14.91
C SER A 88 0.27 0.27 -15.39
N TYR A 89 1.14 -0.65 -14.97
CA TYR A 89 2.55 -0.64 -15.32
C TYR A 89 3.15 -2.06 -15.37
N ILE A 90 4.26 -2.17 -16.10
CA ILE A 90 5.14 -3.34 -16.15
C ILE A 90 6.50 -2.92 -15.60
N VAL A 91 7.07 -3.72 -14.71
CA VAL A 91 8.47 -3.60 -14.27
C VAL A 91 9.28 -4.70 -14.95
N LEU A 92 10.29 -4.33 -15.74
CA LEU A 92 11.16 -5.29 -16.46
C LEU A 92 12.50 -5.42 -15.74
N ALA A 93 12.79 -6.62 -15.22
CA ALA A 93 14.00 -6.99 -14.49
C ALA A 93 14.87 -7.96 -15.30
N THR A 94 15.43 -7.46 -16.40
CA THR A 94 16.44 -8.18 -17.20
C THR A 94 17.87 -7.82 -16.79
N PHE A 95 18.13 -6.54 -16.52
CA PHE A 95 19.39 -6.07 -15.95
C PHE A 95 19.43 -6.41 -14.45
N HIS A 96 19.57 -7.70 -14.17
CA HIS A 96 19.43 -8.30 -12.86
C HIS A 96 20.62 -9.21 -12.59
N SER A 97 21.09 -9.17 -11.34
CA SER A 97 22.36 -9.76 -10.95
C SER A 97 22.43 -11.27 -11.16
N ARG A 98 21.31 -11.96 -10.91
CA ARG A 98 21.16 -13.40 -11.12
C ARG A 98 20.65 -13.82 -12.50
N LEU A 99 20.51 -12.88 -13.43
CA LEU A 99 20.03 -13.12 -14.80
C LEU A 99 21.08 -12.74 -15.86
N GLY A 100 22.35 -12.65 -15.44
CA GLY A 100 23.50 -12.43 -16.32
C GLY A 100 23.71 -10.96 -16.71
N TYR A 101 23.12 -10.01 -15.97
CA TYR A 101 23.27 -8.56 -16.21
C TYR A 101 22.97 -8.16 -17.67
N ALA A 102 22.08 -8.91 -18.32
CA ALA A 102 21.71 -8.67 -19.69
C ALA A 102 20.94 -7.36 -19.81
N ARG A 103 21.30 -6.55 -20.81
CA ARG A 103 20.61 -5.29 -21.11
C ARG A 103 19.70 -5.50 -22.31
N PRO A 104 18.36 -5.48 -22.16
CA PRO A 104 17.41 -5.73 -23.25
C PRO A 104 17.26 -4.53 -24.20
N TRP A 105 18.36 -3.84 -24.48
CA TRP A 105 18.44 -2.70 -25.39
C TRP A 105 19.81 -2.65 -26.07
N PRO A 106 19.93 -2.04 -27.28
CA PRO A 106 21.18 -1.88 -27.99
C PRO A 106 22.06 -0.79 -27.34
N SER A 107 22.75 -1.17 -26.26
CA SER A 107 23.67 -0.29 -25.55
C SER A 107 24.97 -0.09 -26.33
N LYS A 108 25.55 1.11 -26.21
CA LYS A 108 26.92 1.38 -26.70
C LYS A 108 27.98 1.36 -25.59
N ILE A 109 27.54 1.25 -24.33
CA ILE A 109 28.42 1.18 -23.16
C ILE A 109 28.83 -0.28 -23.00
N PRO A 110 30.12 -0.66 -23.09
CA PRO A 110 30.56 -2.03 -22.80
C PRO A 110 30.53 -2.30 -21.28
N GLY A 111 30.64 -3.57 -20.86
CA GLY A 111 30.76 -3.94 -19.45
C GLY A 111 29.81 -5.06 -19.01
N SER A 112 28.68 -5.21 -19.69
CA SER A 112 27.90 -6.44 -19.68
C SER A 112 27.30 -6.64 -21.08
N CYS A 113 26.71 -7.79 -21.34
CA CYS A 113 26.07 -8.00 -22.63
C CYS A 113 24.83 -7.10 -22.84
N SER A 114 24.48 -6.88 -24.10
CA SER A 114 23.32 -6.09 -24.52
C SER A 114 22.78 -6.62 -25.84
N THR A 115 21.45 -6.63 -25.99
CA THR A 115 20.79 -7.15 -27.19
C THR A 115 20.93 -6.18 -28.38
N GLU A 116 21.04 -6.70 -29.60
CA GLU A 116 20.97 -5.88 -30.82
C GLU A 116 19.54 -5.40 -31.08
N ARG A 117 18.54 -6.26 -30.82
CA ARG A 117 17.12 -5.94 -30.84
C ARG A 117 16.76 -5.07 -29.64
N ASP A 118 15.99 -4.02 -29.91
CA ASP A 118 15.51 -3.09 -28.90
C ASP A 118 14.26 -3.61 -28.18
N ILE A 119 14.42 -4.69 -27.41
CA ILE A 119 13.34 -5.34 -26.65
C ILE A 119 12.66 -4.35 -25.69
N LEU A 120 13.44 -3.53 -24.97
CA LEU A 120 12.93 -2.51 -24.06
C LEU A 120 12.11 -1.45 -24.81
N GLY A 121 12.63 -0.92 -25.92
CA GLY A 121 11.93 0.06 -26.75
C GLY A 121 10.65 -0.48 -27.37
N GLU A 122 10.66 -1.72 -27.84
CA GLU A 122 9.49 -2.44 -28.34
C GLU A 122 8.42 -2.61 -27.26
N LEU A 123 8.80 -3.00 -26.04
CA LEU A 123 7.89 -3.10 -24.91
C LEU A 123 7.29 -1.74 -24.52
N ILE A 124 8.12 -0.70 -24.41
CA ILE A 124 7.67 0.67 -24.11
C ILE A 124 6.64 1.13 -25.13
N LYS A 125 6.90 0.91 -26.42
CA LYS A 125 6.00 1.30 -27.51
C LYS A 125 4.66 0.56 -27.43
N ALA A 126 4.68 -0.76 -27.25
CA ALA A 126 3.45 -1.56 -27.14
C ALA A 126 2.63 -1.17 -25.89
N ALA A 127 3.31 -0.91 -24.77
CA ALA A 127 2.67 -0.50 -23.53
C ALA A 127 2.04 0.90 -23.63
N ASP A 128 2.76 1.90 -24.17
CA ASP A 128 2.25 3.28 -24.34
C ASP A 128 1.01 3.29 -25.24
N ALA A 129 0.99 2.47 -26.30
CA ALA A 129 -0.16 2.33 -27.19
C ALA A 129 -1.44 1.82 -26.49
N LYS A 130 -1.28 1.12 -25.36
CA LYS A 130 -2.39 0.58 -24.55
C LYS A 130 -2.54 1.28 -23.19
N GLY A 131 -1.83 2.39 -22.99
CA GLY A 131 -1.90 3.20 -21.76
C GLY A 131 -1.22 2.58 -20.53
N ILE A 132 -0.36 1.57 -20.72
CA ILE A 132 0.43 0.94 -19.66
C ILE A 132 1.81 1.60 -19.62
N LYS A 133 2.32 1.81 -18.41
CA LYS A 133 3.68 2.35 -18.21
C LYS A 133 4.71 1.24 -18.12
N VAL A 134 5.94 1.55 -18.51
CA VAL A 134 7.08 0.66 -18.32
C VAL A 134 8.05 1.33 -17.36
N ILE A 135 8.45 0.58 -16.35
CA ILE A 135 9.45 0.92 -15.34
C ILE A 135 10.59 -0.06 -15.52
N LEU A 136 11.83 0.43 -15.52
CA LEU A 136 13.00 -0.44 -15.66
C LEU A 136 13.54 -0.78 -14.27
N TYR A 137 13.72 -2.06 -14.00
CA TYR A 137 14.42 -2.49 -12.79
C TYR A 137 15.93 -2.30 -12.97
N MET A 138 16.60 -1.85 -11.90
CA MET A 138 18.04 -1.60 -11.88
C MET A 138 18.64 -2.25 -10.63
N THR A 139 19.58 -3.17 -10.84
CA THR A 139 20.37 -3.78 -9.75
C THR A 139 21.61 -2.94 -9.44
N ASP A 140 22.06 -3.02 -8.20
CA ASP A 140 23.29 -2.41 -7.67
C ASP A 140 24.41 -3.42 -7.42
N ASP A 141 24.09 -4.72 -7.49
CA ASP A 141 24.90 -5.77 -6.90
C ASP A 141 25.60 -6.64 -7.96
N PRO A 142 26.95 -6.61 -8.04
CA PRO A 142 27.71 -7.46 -8.94
C PRO A 142 27.99 -8.87 -8.38
N GLN A 143 27.50 -9.23 -7.18
CA GLN A 143 27.88 -10.47 -6.48
C GLN A 143 27.81 -11.74 -7.35
N TRP A 144 26.90 -11.80 -8.31
CA TRP A 144 26.66 -12.97 -9.17
C TRP A 144 27.30 -12.86 -10.56
N HIS A 145 28.30 -11.99 -10.74
CA HIS A 145 29.00 -11.76 -12.01
C HIS A 145 29.54 -13.04 -12.67
N ASN A 146 29.91 -14.04 -11.87
CA ASN A 146 30.39 -15.34 -12.35
C ASN A 146 29.37 -16.49 -12.18
N GLU A 147 28.09 -16.19 -12.01
CA GLU A 147 27.03 -17.20 -11.89
C GLU A 147 27.00 -18.11 -13.13
N GLN A 148 26.73 -19.40 -12.94
CA GLN A 148 26.88 -20.45 -13.97
C GLN A 148 28.33 -20.74 -14.41
N GLY A 149 29.34 -20.17 -13.74
CA GLY A 149 30.75 -20.38 -14.08
C GLY A 149 31.21 -19.57 -15.29
N VAL A 150 30.47 -18.53 -15.66
CA VAL A 150 30.77 -17.62 -16.77
C VAL A 150 30.85 -16.21 -16.24
N GLU A 151 31.93 -15.50 -16.56
CA GLU A 151 32.06 -14.07 -16.26
C GLU A 151 31.14 -13.26 -17.19
N THR A 152 30.17 -12.58 -16.60
CA THR A 152 29.16 -11.79 -17.31
C THR A 152 29.46 -10.29 -17.28
N LEU A 153 30.47 -9.87 -16.51
CA LEU A 153 30.93 -8.49 -16.44
C LEU A 153 32.34 -8.34 -17.04
N ASP A 154 32.50 -7.40 -17.95
CA ASP A 154 33.77 -7.14 -18.65
C ASP A 154 34.40 -5.83 -18.15
N SER A 155 35.15 -5.93 -17.05
CA SER A 155 35.90 -4.82 -16.47
C SER A 155 36.92 -4.23 -17.45
N ALA A 156 37.53 -5.05 -18.32
CA ALA A 156 38.55 -4.57 -19.26
C ALA A 156 37.94 -3.70 -20.35
N ALA A 157 36.81 -4.13 -20.94
CA ALA A 157 36.11 -3.36 -21.95
C ALA A 157 35.53 -2.06 -21.38
N TYR A 158 34.94 -2.10 -20.18
CA TYR A 158 34.45 -0.88 -19.53
C TYR A 158 35.57 0.09 -19.15
N SER A 159 36.68 -0.41 -18.61
CA SER A 159 37.86 0.42 -18.31
C SER A 159 38.41 1.10 -19.56
N ALA A 160 38.50 0.39 -20.68
CA ALA A 160 38.91 0.96 -21.96
C ALA A 160 37.95 2.06 -22.46
N TYR A 161 36.64 1.87 -22.27
CA TYR A 161 35.63 2.87 -22.59
C TYR A 161 35.74 4.13 -21.71
N LYS A 162 36.04 3.96 -20.42
CA LYS A 162 36.15 5.07 -19.46
C LYS A 162 37.53 5.74 -19.46
N GLY A 163 38.53 5.11 -20.06
CA GLY A 163 39.91 5.61 -20.09
C GLY A 163 40.63 5.54 -18.74
N HIS A 164 40.12 4.75 -17.80
CA HIS A 164 40.72 4.48 -16.50
C HIS A 164 40.25 3.12 -15.97
N ASP A 165 40.97 2.55 -15.01
CA ASP A 165 40.68 1.22 -14.46
C ASP A 165 39.40 1.24 -13.61
N VAL A 166 38.44 0.38 -13.95
CA VAL A 166 37.18 0.18 -13.22
C VAL A 166 36.93 -1.33 -13.10
N ASP A 167 36.78 -1.81 -11.86
CA ASP A 167 36.46 -3.20 -11.58
C ASP A 167 34.96 -3.41 -11.35
N LEU A 168 34.27 -3.92 -12.36
CA LEU A 168 32.83 -4.20 -12.33
C LEU A 168 32.43 -5.31 -11.36
N THR A 169 33.36 -6.12 -10.87
CA THR A 169 33.08 -7.16 -9.87
C THR A 169 32.98 -6.59 -8.45
N THR A 170 33.29 -5.30 -8.28
CA THR A 170 33.15 -4.56 -7.02
C THR A 170 31.94 -3.64 -7.04
N ARG A 171 31.30 -3.42 -5.89
CA ARG A 171 30.15 -2.51 -5.79
C ARG A 171 30.43 -1.09 -6.31
N PRO A 172 31.60 -0.46 -6.04
CA PRO A 172 31.90 0.86 -6.59
C PRO A 172 32.03 0.86 -8.12
N GLY A 173 32.77 -0.09 -8.70
CA GLY A 173 32.97 -0.13 -10.15
C GLY A 173 31.68 -0.51 -10.91
N PHE A 174 30.91 -1.46 -10.38
CA PHE A 174 29.58 -1.75 -10.89
C PHE A 174 28.63 -0.55 -10.73
N GLY A 175 28.75 0.20 -9.63
CA GLY A 175 28.02 1.43 -9.37
C GLY A 175 28.27 2.48 -10.47
N GLU A 176 29.52 2.67 -10.89
CA GLU A 176 29.86 3.54 -12.02
C GLU A 176 29.28 3.05 -13.35
N PHE A 177 29.36 1.75 -13.63
CA PHE A 177 28.80 1.17 -14.84
C PHE A 177 27.27 1.30 -14.91
N SER A 178 26.58 0.89 -13.85
CA SER A 178 25.12 1.00 -13.76
C SER A 178 24.66 2.46 -13.80
N TYR A 179 25.42 3.39 -13.19
CA TYR A 179 25.18 4.83 -13.31
C TYR A 179 25.15 5.28 -14.77
N ASP A 180 26.15 4.94 -15.58
CA ASP A 180 26.17 5.29 -17.01
C ASP A 180 24.95 4.70 -17.77
N ASN A 181 24.50 3.49 -17.39
CA ASN A 181 23.31 2.86 -17.97
C ASN A 181 22.01 3.62 -17.63
N PHE A 182 21.85 4.17 -16.42
CA PHE A 182 20.70 5.03 -16.08
C PHE A 182 20.61 6.22 -17.05
N PHE A 183 21.73 6.90 -17.34
CA PHE A 183 21.74 8.04 -18.25
C PHE A 183 21.49 7.65 -19.70
N GLU A 184 22.02 6.51 -20.14
CA GLU A 184 21.77 5.98 -21.48
C GLU A 184 20.27 5.75 -21.69
N VAL A 185 19.61 5.00 -20.81
CA VAL A 185 18.19 4.66 -20.99
C VAL A 185 17.27 5.87 -20.79
N MET A 186 17.59 6.79 -19.88
CA MET A 186 16.84 8.04 -19.72
C MET A 186 16.86 8.89 -21.00
N LYS A 187 18.01 8.91 -21.69
CA LYS A 187 18.20 9.65 -22.94
C LYS A 187 17.52 8.96 -24.11
N ASN A 188 17.66 7.63 -24.22
CA ASN A 188 17.21 6.87 -25.37
C ASN A 188 15.69 6.60 -25.35
N TYR A 189 15.08 6.57 -24.16
CA TYR A 189 13.66 6.23 -23.99
C TYR A 189 12.87 7.35 -23.28
N PRO A 190 12.41 8.39 -24.01
CA PRO A 190 11.60 9.48 -23.45
C PRO A 190 10.26 9.02 -22.83
N LYS A 191 9.80 7.82 -23.16
CA LYS A 191 8.54 7.23 -22.66
C LYS A 191 8.74 6.25 -21.50
N LEU A 192 9.98 5.95 -21.13
CA LEU A 192 10.28 5.18 -19.92
C LEU A 192 9.77 5.97 -18.71
N SER A 193 8.99 5.31 -17.85
CA SER A 193 8.21 5.99 -16.81
C SER A 193 8.89 6.05 -15.45
N GLY A 194 9.98 5.30 -15.25
CA GLY A 194 10.67 5.30 -13.97
C GLY A 194 11.68 4.17 -13.82
N PHE A 195 12.26 4.12 -12.62
CA PHE A 195 13.14 3.06 -12.18
C PHE A 195 12.61 2.37 -10.93
N TRP A 196 12.79 1.05 -10.90
CA TRP A 196 12.60 0.21 -9.72
C TRP A 196 13.99 -0.24 -9.26
N ILE A 197 14.42 0.23 -8.09
CA ILE A 197 15.78 0.10 -7.60
C ILE A 197 15.80 -1.03 -6.58
N ASP A 198 16.67 -2.03 -6.79
CA ASP A 198 16.73 -3.17 -5.88
C ASP A 198 17.42 -2.84 -4.56
N ASN A 199 18.60 -2.24 -4.59
CA ASN A 199 19.17 -1.57 -3.42
C ASN A 199 19.92 -0.33 -3.88
N ASP A 200 20.20 0.59 -2.96
CA ASP A 200 21.04 1.74 -3.27
C ASP A 200 22.52 1.35 -3.41
N ASN A 201 23.22 2.03 -4.32
CA ASN A 201 24.67 1.93 -4.49
C ASN A 201 25.33 3.24 -4.03
N GLU A 202 26.42 3.12 -3.25
CA GLU A 202 27.15 4.28 -2.73
C GLU A 202 27.65 5.21 -3.85
N TYR A 203 28.08 4.65 -4.99
CA TYR A 203 28.52 5.46 -6.14
C TYR A 203 27.38 6.36 -6.65
N TRP A 204 26.15 5.83 -6.71
CA TRP A 204 24.99 6.58 -7.19
C TRP A 204 24.66 7.77 -6.27
N GLU A 205 24.69 7.56 -4.96
CA GLU A 205 24.45 8.61 -3.98
C GLU A 205 25.55 9.68 -4.00
N GLN A 206 26.82 9.27 -4.00
CA GLN A 206 27.97 10.18 -4.06
C GLN A 206 27.96 11.05 -5.33
N HIS A 207 27.44 10.51 -6.43
CA HIS A 207 27.31 11.20 -7.72
C HIS A 207 25.90 11.78 -7.96
N GLN A 208 25.08 11.88 -6.91
CA GLN A 208 23.76 12.53 -6.94
C GLN A 208 22.84 12.01 -8.06
N LEU A 209 22.86 10.69 -8.32
CA LEU A 209 22.11 10.07 -9.40
C LEU A 209 20.64 10.50 -9.35
N TYR A 210 20.01 10.38 -8.18
CA TYR A 210 18.58 10.62 -8.03
C TYR A 210 18.21 12.08 -8.25
N GLU A 211 19.00 13.03 -7.73
CA GLU A 211 18.83 14.46 -7.98
C GLU A 211 18.98 14.78 -9.48
N GLN A 212 19.92 14.13 -10.15
CA GLN A 212 20.10 14.28 -11.59
C GLN A 212 18.92 13.72 -12.38
N ILE A 213 18.37 12.56 -12.00
CA ILE A 213 17.12 12.05 -12.56
C ILE A 213 15.99 13.06 -12.35
N ARG A 214 15.84 13.63 -11.14
CA ARG A 214 14.82 14.66 -10.88
C ARG A 214 15.00 15.90 -11.75
N LYS A 215 16.24 16.29 -12.07
CA LYS A 215 16.54 17.44 -12.92
C LYS A 215 16.26 17.16 -14.41
N LEU A 216 16.68 16.00 -14.90
CA LEU A 216 16.67 15.66 -16.33
C LEU A 216 15.33 15.04 -16.77
N ARG A 217 14.73 14.25 -15.88
CA ARG A 217 13.49 13.49 -16.08
C ARG A 217 12.57 13.65 -14.86
N PRO A 218 12.08 14.87 -14.57
CA PRO A 218 11.21 15.14 -13.42
C PRO A 218 9.88 14.36 -13.46
N ASP A 219 9.53 13.79 -14.62
CA ASP A 219 8.38 12.95 -14.86
C ASP A 219 8.54 11.50 -14.38
N MET A 220 9.77 11.01 -14.21
CA MET A 220 10.04 9.61 -13.86
C MET A 220 9.75 9.30 -12.40
N THR A 221 9.18 8.12 -12.14
CA THR A 221 9.01 7.59 -10.79
C THR A 221 10.27 6.89 -10.32
N LEU A 222 10.59 7.02 -9.04
CA LEU A 222 11.64 6.22 -8.39
C LEU A 222 11.01 5.34 -7.32
N SER A 223 11.23 4.04 -7.39
CA SER A 223 10.84 3.09 -6.34
C SER A 223 12.09 2.39 -5.82
N ASN A 224 12.13 2.07 -4.53
CA ASN A 224 13.22 1.28 -3.95
C ASN A 224 12.64 0.10 -3.14
N ASN A 225 13.34 -1.04 -3.19
CA ASN A 225 13.01 -2.25 -2.45
C ASN A 225 13.33 -2.11 -0.95
N ASN A 226 12.31 -2.15 -0.10
CA ASN A 226 12.43 -2.15 1.36
C ASN A 226 13.21 -0.96 1.99
N GLU A 227 13.46 0.14 1.27
CA GLU A 227 14.00 1.39 1.85
C GLU A 227 13.06 2.57 1.62
N ASP A 228 12.94 3.44 2.63
CA ASP A 228 12.08 4.63 2.57
C ASP A 228 12.90 5.90 2.74
N THR A 229 13.39 6.43 1.63
CA THR A 229 14.09 7.72 1.58
C THR A 229 13.23 8.80 0.93
N PRO A 230 13.36 10.09 1.31
CA PRO A 230 12.54 11.16 0.76
C PRO A 230 12.65 11.34 -0.77
N ILE A 231 13.77 10.93 -1.37
CA ILE A 231 14.01 11.09 -2.80
C ILE A 231 13.24 10.05 -3.64
N MET A 232 12.94 8.88 -3.07
CA MET A 232 12.11 7.86 -3.70
C MET A 232 10.64 8.31 -3.71
N ASP A 233 9.85 7.84 -4.67
CA ASP A 233 8.41 8.08 -4.73
C ASP A 233 7.60 6.99 -4.01
N MET A 234 8.08 5.74 -4.06
CA MET A 234 7.39 4.56 -3.55
C MET A 234 8.35 3.59 -2.86
N VAL A 235 7.88 2.95 -1.78
CA VAL A 235 8.57 1.84 -1.11
C VAL A 235 7.95 0.53 -1.59
N SER A 236 8.78 -0.35 -2.12
CA SER A 236 8.35 -1.66 -2.62
C SER A 236 8.74 -2.75 -1.64
N HIS A 237 7.76 -3.44 -1.07
CA HIS A 237 7.95 -4.46 -0.04
C HIS A 237 8.04 -5.84 -0.67
N GLU A 238 9.25 -6.38 -0.74
CA GLU A 238 9.49 -7.71 -1.30
C GLU A 238 8.96 -8.83 -0.41
N GLN A 239 8.20 -9.73 -1.05
CA GLN A 239 7.79 -11.06 -0.65
C GLN A 239 7.71 -11.27 0.86
N LYS A 240 6.53 -11.01 1.43
CA LYS A 240 6.28 -11.27 2.85
C LYS A 240 5.70 -12.67 3.07
N VAL A 241 5.99 -13.24 4.24
CA VAL A 241 5.53 -14.56 4.69
C VAL A 241 5.20 -14.54 6.19
N GLY A 242 4.47 -15.56 6.65
CA GLY A 242 4.10 -15.73 8.05
C GLY A 242 2.86 -14.94 8.48
N MET A 243 2.19 -14.26 7.54
CA MET A 243 0.94 -13.54 7.82
C MET A 243 -0.19 -14.52 8.18
N THR A 244 -1.10 -14.06 9.04
CA THR A 244 -2.36 -14.76 9.34
C THR A 244 -3.51 -13.78 9.15
N PRO A 245 -4.39 -13.98 8.14
CA PRO A 245 -4.34 -15.05 7.13
C PRO A 245 -3.15 -14.90 6.15
N PRO A 246 -2.74 -15.98 5.43
CA PRO A 246 -1.52 -15.98 4.58
C PRO A 246 -1.53 -14.98 3.41
N TYR A 247 -2.71 -14.48 3.04
CA TYR A 247 -2.88 -13.49 1.99
C TYR A 247 -2.77 -12.04 2.49
N ASP A 248 -2.80 -11.79 3.81
CA ASP A 248 -2.77 -10.44 4.38
C ASP A 248 -1.34 -9.88 4.41
N GLN A 249 -0.69 -9.81 3.24
CA GLN A 249 0.60 -9.14 3.04
C GLN A 249 0.68 -7.76 3.71
N PRO A 250 -0.38 -6.90 3.69
CA PRO A 250 -0.36 -5.63 4.41
C PRO A 250 0.06 -5.76 5.86
N SER A 251 -0.36 -6.79 6.60
CA SER A 251 0.04 -7.00 8.01
C SER A 251 1.57 -7.06 8.23
N ALA A 252 2.35 -7.36 7.19
CA ALA A 252 3.81 -7.45 7.23
C ALA A 252 4.53 -6.17 6.76
N ILE A 253 3.79 -5.14 6.33
CA ILE A 253 4.30 -3.92 5.72
C ILE A 253 4.36 -2.77 6.73
N TRP A 254 5.42 -1.97 6.69
CA TRP A 254 5.70 -0.90 7.65
C TRP A 254 5.72 0.52 7.05
N THR A 255 5.31 0.72 5.80
CA THR A 255 5.29 2.07 5.20
C THR A 255 3.94 2.76 5.46
N PRO A 256 3.91 3.91 6.16
CA PRO A 256 2.67 4.60 6.52
C PRO A 256 2.12 5.47 5.38
N MET A 257 0.80 5.53 5.25
CA MET A 257 0.14 6.49 4.35
C MET A 257 0.46 7.94 4.78
N PRO A 258 0.52 8.92 3.86
CA PRO A 258 0.18 8.87 2.42
C PRO A 258 1.36 8.48 1.52
N ARG A 259 2.44 7.91 2.07
CA ARG A 259 3.56 7.37 1.30
C ARG A 259 3.06 6.29 0.33
N LEU A 260 3.59 6.27 -0.89
CA LEU A 260 3.24 5.21 -1.83
C LEU A 260 3.92 3.91 -1.40
N THR A 261 3.13 2.85 -1.36
CA THR A 261 3.60 1.53 -1.00
C THR A 261 3.17 0.51 -2.04
N GLU A 262 4.07 -0.39 -2.37
CA GLU A 262 3.85 -1.53 -3.25
C GLU A 262 4.20 -2.81 -2.49
N SER A 263 3.46 -3.88 -2.73
CA SER A 263 3.77 -5.23 -2.29
C SER A 263 4.15 -6.03 -3.53
N CYS A 264 5.42 -6.39 -3.65
CA CYS A 264 5.91 -7.25 -4.73
C CYS A 264 5.97 -8.70 -4.27
N TYR A 265 5.38 -9.61 -5.05
CA TYR A 265 5.30 -11.03 -4.71
C TYR A 265 5.21 -11.92 -5.94
N LYS A 266 5.73 -13.14 -5.80
CA LYS A 266 5.63 -14.16 -6.83
C LYS A 266 4.22 -14.69 -6.92
N VAL A 267 3.72 -14.82 -8.16
CA VAL A 267 2.45 -15.51 -8.44
C VAL A 267 2.62 -17.02 -8.34
N PRO A 268 3.69 -17.64 -8.86
CA PRO A 268 4.01 -19.02 -8.53
C PRO A 268 4.35 -19.19 -7.05
N ASP A 269 3.84 -20.25 -6.44
CA ASP A 269 3.96 -20.47 -4.98
C ASP A 269 5.41 -20.77 -4.54
N THR A 270 6.23 -21.29 -5.46
CA THR A 270 7.61 -21.71 -5.21
C THR A 270 8.49 -21.43 -6.43
N GLY A 271 9.80 -21.54 -6.25
CA GLY A 271 10.79 -21.30 -7.30
C GLY A 271 11.41 -19.91 -7.21
N SER A 272 12.15 -19.54 -8.25
CA SER A 272 12.82 -18.24 -8.37
C SER A 272 11.85 -17.15 -8.82
N TRP A 273 12.33 -15.90 -8.86
CA TRP A 273 11.59 -14.78 -9.47
C TRP A 273 11.50 -14.88 -11.00
N TRP A 274 12.33 -15.71 -11.63
CA TRP A 274 12.33 -15.99 -13.07
C TRP A 274 11.94 -17.44 -13.35
N TYR A 275 11.70 -17.75 -14.63
CA TYR A 275 11.31 -19.10 -15.03
C TYR A 275 12.50 -20.05 -14.88
N ASP A 276 12.32 -21.09 -14.08
CA ASP A 276 13.36 -22.05 -13.73
C ASP A 276 13.22 -23.40 -14.47
N GLY A 277 12.39 -23.44 -15.51
CA GLY A 277 12.15 -24.63 -16.33
C GLY A 277 10.92 -25.42 -15.92
N GLN A 278 10.14 -24.93 -14.94
CA GLN A 278 8.99 -25.63 -14.40
C GLN A 278 7.71 -24.79 -14.47
N ASP A 279 6.60 -25.43 -14.86
CA ASP A 279 5.25 -24.88 -14.69
C ASP A 279 4.83 -25.02 -13.22
N ARG A 280 5.36 -24.11 -12.40
CA ARG A 280 5.18 -24.08 -10.95
C ARG A 280 3.69 -23.87 -10.57
N PRO A 281 3.20 -24.49 -9.48
CA PRO A 281 1.83 -24.25 -9.01
C PRO A 281 1.54 -22.78 -8.71
N VAL A 282 0.31 -22.36 -9.01
CA VAL A 282 -0.21 -21.02 -8.70
C VAL A 282 -1.45 -21.16 -7.82
N SER A 283 -1.34 -20.75 -6.55
CA SER A 283 -2.50 -20.69 -5.65
C SER A 283 -3.39 -19.51 -6.02
N THR A 284 -4.53 -19.80 -6.68
CA THR A 284 -5.46 -18.75 -7.13
C THR A 284 -6.03 -17.96 -5.96
N GLY A 285 -6.55 -18.63 -4.92
CA GLY A 285 -7.14 -17.95 -3.77
C GLY A 285 -6.14 -17.02 -3.08
N LEU A 286 -4.93 -17.51 -2.83
CA LEU A 286 -3.86 -16.70 -2.23
C LEU A 286 -3.58 -15.42 -3.04
N ASN A 287 -3.46 -15.53 -4.37
CA ASN A 287 -3.09 -14.39 -5.22
C ASN A 287 -4.25 -13.41 -5.46
N VAL A 288 -5.49 -13.90 -5.55
CA VAL A 288 -6.70 -13.05 -5.60
C VAL A 288 -6.83 -12.28 -4.28
N ASP A 289 -6.75 -12.98 -3.15
CA ASP A 289 -6.95 -12.36 -1.84
C ASP A 289 -5.83 -11.37 -1.49
N ARG A 290 -4.58 -11.62 -1.92
CA ARG A 290 -3.48 -10.64 -1.81
C ARG A 290 -3.78 -9.36 -2.60
N TYR A 291 -4.31 -9.50 -3.82
CA TYR A 291 -4.70 -8.36 -4.65
C TYR A 291 -5.73 -7.47 -3.94
N ILE A 292 -6.74 -8.09 -3.33
CA ILE A 292 -7.80 -7.40 -2.60
C ILE A 292 -7.28 -6.81 -1.28
N ALA A 293 -6.48 -7.56 -0.53
CA ALA A 293 -5.87 -7.12 0.72
C ALA A 293 -5.04 -5.84 0.53
N ASN A 294 -4.22 -5.83 -0.52
CA ASN A 294 -3.39 -4.69 -0.87
C ASN A 294 -4.26 -3.47 -1.23
N ALA A 295 -5.28 -3.62 -2.09
CA ALA A 295 -6.21 -2.55 -2.41
C ALA A 295 -6.94 -2.01 -1.16
N GLY A 296 -7.37 -2.90 -0.27
CA GLY A 296 -7.97 -2.59 1.04
C GLY A 296 -7.08 -1.86 2.02
N ASN A 297 -5.79 -1.73 1.71
CA ASN A 297 -4.77 -1.02 2.49
C ASN A 297 -4.06 0.07 1.65
N SER A 298 -4.60 0.47 0.49
CA SER A 298 -4.01 1.46 -0.44
C SER A 298 -2.59 1.11 -0.93
N ILE A 299 -2.25 -0.18 -0.89
CA ILE A 299 -0.99 -0.78 -1.36
C ILE A 299 -1.19 -1.32 -2.78
N LYS A 300 -0.17 -1.18 -3.63
CA LYS A 300 -0.24 -1.67 -5.02
C LYS A 300 0.25 -3.10 -5.05
N SER A 301 -0.42 -3.97 -5.81
CA SER A 301 0.08 -5.32 -6.05
C SER A 301 1.04 -5.33 -7.24
N LEU A 302 2.32 -5.57 -7.01
CA LEU A 302 3.28 -5.87 -8.07
C LEU A 302 3.46 -7.37 -8.17
N MET A 303 2.78 -7.97 -9.14
CA MET A 303 2.67 -9.41 -9.27
C MET A 303 3.74 -9.92 -10.24
N ASP A 304 4.65 -10.76 -9.76
CA ASP A 304 5.70 -11.34 -10.57
C ASP A 304 5.24 -12.61 -11.29
N PHE A 305 5.51 -12.61 -12.60
CA PHE A 305 5.23 -13.72 -13.50
C PHE A 305 6.52 -14.16 -14.19
N THR A 306 6.70 -15.47 -14.27
CA THR A 306 7.95 -16.07 -14.73
C THR A 306 7.84 -16.44 -16.22
N ALA A 307 8.09 -15.46 -17.09
CA ALA A 307 8.08 -15.68 -18.54
C ALA A 307 9.19 -16.67 -18.95
N MET A 308 8.86 -17.59 -19.86
CA MET A 308 9.84 -18.45 -20.53
C MET A 308 10.69 -17.63 -21.52
N VAL A 309 11.78 -18.18 -22.04
CA VAL A 309 12.69 -17.47 -22.98
C VAL A 309 11.97 -16.88 -24.20
N ASN A 310 10.90 -17.49 -24.71
CA ASN A 310 10.11 -16.92 -25.81
C ASN A 310 9.09 -15.84 -25.38
N GLY A 311 9.11 -15.42 -24.10
CA GLY A 311 8.18 -14.47 -23.51
C GLY A 311 6.83 -15.05 -23.07
N ARG A 312 6.49 -16.30 -23.39
CA ARG A 312 5.21 -16.88 -22.97
C ARG A 312 5.23 -17.26 -21.50
N PHE A 313 4.11 -17.09 -20.81
CA PHE A 313 3.97 -17.61 -19.44
C PHE A 313 3.68 -19.11 -19.45
N PRO A 314 4.15 -19.85 -18.44
CA PRO A 314 3.75 -21.24 -18.22
C PRO A 314 2.23 -21.42 -18.04
N PRO A 315 1.66 -22.59 -18.37
CA PRO A 315 0.22 -22.82 -18.39
C PRO A 315 -0.54 -22.48 -17.08
N GLN A 316 0.03 -22.72 -15.89
CA GLN A 316 -0.66 -22.37 -14.63
C GLN A 316 -0.81 -20.85 -14.45
N GLN A 317 0.19 -20.09 -14.90
CA GLN A 317 0.15 -18.62 -14.86
C GLN A 317 -0.83 -18.07 -15.89
N GLU A 318 -0.86 -18.62 -17.11
CA GLU A 318 -1.85 -18.25 -18.13
C GLU A 318 -3.28 -18.55 -17.66
N LYS A 319 -3.49 -19.68 -16.97
CA LYS A 319 -4.78 -20.03 -16.36
C LYS A 319 -5.19 -19.02 -15.29
N PHE A 320 -4.27 -18.62 -14.41
CA PHE A 320 -4.54 -17.60 -13.39
C PHE A 320 -4.87 -16.24 -14.02
N LEU A 321 -4.09 -15.80 -15.00
CA LEU A 321 -4.34 -14.57 -15.76
C LEU A 321 -5.69 -14.60 -16.47
N GLY A 322 -6.04 -15.74 -17.07
CA GLY A 322 -7.36 -15.99 -17.65
C GLY A 322 -8.49 -15.84 -16.64
N LEU A 323 -8.32 -16.38 -15.42
CA LEU A 323 -9.28 -16.21 -14.33
C LEU A 323 -9.41 -14.73 -13.92
N MET A 324 -8.29 -14.02 -13.73
CA MET A 324 -8.30 -12.61 -13.30
C MET A 324 -9.01 -11.70 -14.30
N LYS A 325 -8.83 -11.96 -15.60
CA LYS A 325 -9.52 -11.25 -16.69
C LYS A 325 -11.04 -11.22 -16.49
N ASP A 326 -11.61 -12.34 -16.07
CA ASP A 326 -13.06 -12.52 -15.94
C ASP A 326 -13.54 -12.22 -14.51
N TYR A 327 -12.69 -12.42 -13.50
CA TYR A 327 -13.00 -12.25 -12.08
C TYR A 327 -13.04 -10.77 -11.61
N LEU A 328 -12.11 -9.95 -12.08
CA LEU A 328 -12.00 -8.55 -11.66
C LEU A 328 -13.15 -7.63 -12.16
N PRO A 329 -13.63 -7.70 -13.42
CA PRO A 329 -14.59 -6.72 -13.95
C PRO A 329 -15.84 -6.49 -13.07
N PRO A 330 -16.51 -7.51 -12.51
CA PRO A 330 -17.74 -7.29 -11.74
C PRO A 330 -17.51 -6.60 -10.37
N ILE A 331 -16.29 -6.63 -9.83
CA ILE A 331 -15.93 -5.94 -8.58
C ILE A 331 -14.99 -4.76 -8.80
N TRP A 332 -14.66 -4.41 -10.03
CA TRP A 332 -13.58 -3.45 -10.30
C TRP A 332 -13.80 -2.08 -9.61
N GLN A 333 -15.04 -1.63 -9.50
CA GLN A 333 -15.37 -0.37 -8.81
C GLN A 333 -15.03 -0.35 -7.31
N SER A 334 -14.83 -1.51 -6.67
CA SER A 334 -14.40 -1.61 -5.28
C SER A 334 -12.89 -1.75 -5.09
N LEU A 335 -12.13 -1.94 -6.18
CA LEU A 335 -10.67 -2.12 -6.14
C LEU A 335 -9.91 -0.96 -6.82
N HIS A 336 -10.59 -0.18 -7.65
CA HIS A 336 -9.99 0.92 -8.40
C HIS A 336 -10.73 2.23 -8.20
N GLY A 337 -9.99 3.34 -8.18
CA GLY A 337 -10.56 4.64 -7.84
C GLY A 337 -11.04 4.71 -6.38
N VAL A 338 -10.42 3.91 -5.51
CA VAL A 338 -10.75 3.79 -4.09
C VAL A 338 -9.53 4.04 -3.22
N ASP A 339 -9.76 4.30 -1.95
CA ASP A 339 -8.77 4.34 -0.87
C ASP A 339 -9.14 3.34 0.24
N ALA A 340 -8.18 2.97 1.08
CA ALA A 340 -8.39 2.08 2.22
C ALA A 340 -9.32 2.71 3.29
N GLY A 341 -10.28 1.92 3.76
CA GLY A 341 -11.16 2.27 4.86
C GLY A 341 -10.64 1.81 6.22
N GLY A 342 -10.93 2.60 7.25
CA GLY A 342 -10.42 2.45 8.62
C GLY A 342 -9.01 3.02 8.83
N PHE A 343 -8.58 3.96 7.98
CA PHE A 343 -7.27 4.64 8.04
C PHE A 343 -7.45 6.16 7.86
N MET A 344 -6.47 6.84 7.27
CA MET A 344 -6.48 8.30 7.07
C MET A 344 -7.63 8.83 6.20
N TYR A 345 -8.26 7.99 5.38
CA TYR A 345 -9.34 8.38 4.46
C TYR A 345 -10.74 8.18 5.08
N GLY A 346 -10.81 7.85 6.37
CA GLY A 346 -12.05 7.46 7.03
C GLY A 346 -12.40 6.00 6.80
N GLY A 347 -13.69 5.66 6.77
CA GLY A 347 -14.19 4.29 6.54
C GLY A 347 -14.44 3.45 7.79
N MET A 348 -15.19 2.36 7.60
CA MET A 348 -15.45 1.32 8.60
C MET A 348 -14.18 0.48 8.90
N GLN A 349 -14.19 -0.25 10.01
CA GLN A 349 -13.01 -1.00 10.48
C GLN A 349 -12.72 -2.25 9.63
N PRO A 350 -11.51 -2.38 9.04
CA PRO A 350 -11.06 -3.61 8.39
C PRO A 350 -10.45 -4.61 9.39
N GLY A 351 -10.21 -5.82 8.92
CA GLY A 351 -9.49 -6.88 9.65
C GLY A 351 -10.40 -8.02 10.05
N ALA A 352 -10.15 -8.57 11.24
CA ALA A 352 -10.93 -9.68 11.78
C ALA A 352 -12.32 -9.23 12.26
N TRP A 353 -13.33 -10.00 11.88
CA TRP A 353 -14.73 -9.79 12.23
C TRP A 353 -15.30 -11.05 12.90
N ASN A 354 -16.62 -11.15 13.00
CA ASN A 354 -17.29 -12.23 13.73
C ASN A 354 -16.96 -13.62 13.19
N ASP A 355 -16.95 -14.61 14.09
CA ASP A 355 -16.89 -16.04 13.78
C ASP A 355 -15.72 -16.43 12.85
N GLY A 356 -14.57 -15.73 13.01
CA GLY A 356 -13.35 -15.98 12.24
C GLY A 356 -13.36 -15.39 10.82
N SER A 357 -14.37 -14.59 10.48
CA SER A 357 -14.35 -13.85 9.21
C SER A 357 -13.25 -12.79 9.20
N TYR A 358 -12.75 -12.49 8.01
CA TYR A 358 -11.71 -11.50 7.78
C TYR A 358 -12.02 -10.73 6.51
N GLY A 359 -11.69 -9.45 6.48
CA GLY A 359 -11.93 -8.64 5.31
C GLY A 359 -11.38 -7.24 5.37
N TYR A 360 -11.68 -6.50 4.32
CA TYR A 360 -11.16 -5.16 4.09
C TYR A 360 -12.28 -4.20 3.75
N VAL A 361 -12.00 -2.90 3.88
CA VAL A 361 -12.93 -1.85 3.49
C VAL A 361 -12.22 -0.95 2.50
N THR A 362 -12.89 -0.60 1.41
CA THR A 362 -12.43 0.45 0.48
C THR A 362 -13.48 1.55 0.37
N ILE A 363 -13.04 2.77 0.07
CA ILE A 363 -13.87 3.98 -0.01
C ILE A 363 -13.71 4.55 -1.40
N SER A 364 -14.81 4.86 -2.09
CA SER A 364 -14.72 5.49 -3.41
C SER A 364 -14.17 6.91 -3.31
N ARG A 365 -13.11 7.21 -4.08
CA ARG A 365 -12.58 8.57 -4.24
C ARG A 365 -13.57 9.52 -4.91
N ALA A 366 -14.42 8.99 -5.79
CA ALA A 366 -15.42 9.78 -6.50
C ALA A 366 -16.64 10.14 -5.62
N ASP A 367 -17.00 9.27 -4.67
CA ASP A 367 -18.09 9.51 -3.72
C ASP A 367 -17.79 8.80 -2.39
N PRO A 368 -17.21 9.51 -1.40
CA PRO A 368 -16.82 8.92 -0.12
C PRO A 368 -17.95 8.31 0.72
N ARG A 369 -19.22 8.60 0.41
CA ARG A 369 -20.36 7.90 1.05
C ARG A 369 -20.63 6.54 0.41
N THR A 370 -19.82 6.10 -0.55
CA THR A 370 -19.81 4.74 -1.08
C THR A 370 -18.58 4.02 -0.55
N GLN A 371 -18.82 3.03 0.31
CA GLN A 371 -17.80 2.12 0.82
C GLN A 371 -18.08 0.71 0.32
N TYR A 372 -17.04 -0.12 0.25
CA TYR A 372 -17.14 -1.51 -0.11
C TYR A 372 -16.57 -2.37 1.01
N VAL A 373 -17.38 -3.29 1.52
CA VAL A 373 -16.97 -4.29 2.50
C VAL A 373 -16.61 -5.56 1.74
N HIS A 374 -15.32 -5.90 1.73
CA HIS A 374 -14.75 -7.08 1.10
C HIS A 374 -14.64 -8.18 2.14
N VAL A 375 -15.35 -9.30 1.97
CA VAL A 375 -15.25 -10.46 2.86
C VAL A 375 -14.40 -11.51 2.17
N THR A 376 -13.09 -11.48 2.47
CA THR A 376 -12.08 -12.40 1.89
C THR A 376 -11.97 -13.71 2.65
N THR A 377 -12.44 -13.75 3.90
CA THR A 377 -12.67 -14.99 4.62
C THR A 377 -14.04 -14.94 5.24
N ARG A 378 -14.90 -15.86 4.80
CA ARG A 378 -16.27 -15.95 5.30
C ARG A 378 -16.30 -16.39 6.77
N PRO A 379 -17.37 -16.04 7.51
CA PRO A 379 -17.63 -16.59 8.83
C PRO A 379 -17.63 -18.13 8.82
N THR A 380 -17.12 -18.74 9.89
CA THR A 380 -17.16 -20.20 10.07
C THR A 380 -18.58 -20.74 10.20
N SER A 381 -19.51 -19.93 10.71
CA SER A 381 -20.93 -20.24 10.78
C SER A 381 -21.78 -18.99 10.54
N GLY A 382 -23.02 -19.19 10.10
CA GLY A 382 -24.01 -18.13 9.90
C GLY A 382 -23.96 -17.46 8.52
N ASP A 383 -24.88 -16.51 8.35
CA ASP A 383 -25.17 -15.79 7.11
C ASP A 383 -25.03 -14.26 7.30
N GLN A 384 -24.21 -13.85 8.26
CA GLN A 384 -24.04 -12.45 8.65
C GLN A 384 -22.58 -12.05 8.87
N VAL A 385 -22.30 -10.77 8.60
CA VAL A 385 -21.00 -10.13 8.89
C VAL A 385 -21.23 -8.91 9.77
N ARG A 386 -20.39 -8.76 10.79
CA ARG A 386 -20.42 -7.68 11.77
C ARG A 386 -19.16 -6.83 11.64
N VAL A 387 -19.35 -5.58 11.22
CA VAL A 387 -18.27 -4.62 11.02
C VAL A 387 -18.45 -3.47 12.00
N ARG A 388 -17.38 -3.02 12.64
CA ARG A 388 -17.42 -1.80 13.44
C ARG A 388 -17.65 -0.60 12.52
N ASP A 389 -18.71 0.14 12.78
CA ASP A 389 -19.23 1.14 11.85
C ASP A 389 -18.42 2.43 11.78
N ASN A 390 -17.58 2.68 12.78
CA ASN A 390 -16.78 3.88 12.91
C ASN A 390 -17.58 5.19 12.76
N GLY A 391 -18.84 5.21 13.22
CA GLY A 391 -19.72 6.38 13.11
C GLY A 391 -20.37 6.58 11.74
N TYR A 392 -20.14 5.71 10.76
CA TYR A 392 -20.77 5.81 9.45
C TYR A 392 -22.19 5.24 9.47
N ARG A 393 -23.22 6.11 9.48
CA ARG A 393 -24.61 5.65 9.40
C ARG A 393 -24.90 5.05 8.02
N VAL A 394 -25.29 3.78 7.98
CA VAL A 394 -25.61 3.06 6.74
C VAL A 394 -27.03 3.36 6.30
N GLU A 395 -27.21 3.60 5.01
CA GLU A 395 -28.50 3.88 4.36
C GLU A 395 -28.96 2.72 3.47
N LYS A 396 -28.01 1.99 2.87
CA LYS A 396 -28.32 0.89 1.94
C LYS A 396 -27.13 -0.03 1.77
N ILE A 397 -27.40 -1.33 1.65
CA ILE A 397 -26.41 -2.35 1.28
C ILE A 397 -26.89 -3.13 0.07
N THR A 398 -25.99 -3.35 -0.89
CA THR A 398 -26.21 -4.26 -2.02
C THR A 398 -25.00 -5.15 -2.23
N ASP A 399 -25.24 -6.41 -2.56
CA ASP A 399 -24.22 -7.29 -3.14
C ASP A 399 -23.71 -6.67 -4.44
N LEU A 400 -22.39 -6.52 -4.56
CA LEU A 400 -21.79 -5.75 -5.66
C LEU A 400 -21.98 -6.45 -7.02
N ARG A 401 -21.92 -7.78 -7.05
CA ARG A 401 -22.01 -8.56 -8.29
C ARG A 401 -23.44 -8.67 -8.79
N THR A 402 -24.37 -8.93 -7.88
CA THR A 402 -25.77 -9.23 -8.22
C THR A 402 -26.68 -8.02 -8.13
N GLY A 403 -26.27 -6.95 -7.43
CA GLY A 403 -27.11 -5.80 -7.12
C GLY A 403 -28.22 -6.10 -6.10
N ARG A 404 -28.29 -7.32 -5.57
CA ARG A 404 -29.28 -7.74 -4.59
C ARG A 404 -29.16 -6.88 -3.34
N LYS A 405 -30.25 -6.26 -2.91
CA LYS A 405 -30.29 -5.55 -1.61
C LYS A 405 -30.16 -6.55 -0.47
N LEU A 406 -29.36 -6.22 0.53
CA LEU A 406 -29.27 -7.01 1.76
C LEU A 406 -29.91 -6.26 2.93
N HIS A 407 -30.45 -7.04 3.85
CA HIS A 407 -30.92 -6.53 5.11
C HIS A 407 -29.73 -6.22 6.02
N PHE A 408 -29.87 -5.18 6.83
CA PHE A 408 -28.89 -4.86 7.84
C PHE A 408 -29.52 -4.27 9.09
N ASP A 409 -28.78 -4.37 10.18
CA ASP A 409 -29.09 -3.77 11.46
C ASP A 409 -27.84 -3.06 11.96
N GLN A 410 -27.96 -1.79 12.33
CA GLN A 410 -26.86 -0.97 12.80
C GLN A 410 -27.22 -0.36 14.15
N ARG A 411 -26.41 -0.69 15.17
CA ARG A 411 -26.53 -0.19 16.54
C ARG A 411 -25.28 -0.55 17.33
N ASP A 412 -25.08 0.12 18.46
CA ASP A 412 -24.00 -0.20 19.41
C ASP A 412 -22.62 -0.24 18.74
N GLY A 413 -22.42 0.64 17.74
CA GLY A 413 -21.19 0.79 16.97
C GLY A 413 -20.94 -0.31 15.94
N THR A 414 -21.91 -1.20 15.72
CA THR A 414 -21.76 -2.35 14.84
C THR A 414 -22.78 -2.32 13.72
N LEU A 415 -22.31 -2.44 12.49
CA LEU A 415 -23.11 -2.80 11.32
C LEU A 415 -23.18 -4.33 11.21
N THR A 416 -24.38 -4.90 11.25
CA THR A 416 -24.63 -6.31 10.97
C THR A 416 -25.32 -6.47 9.63
N ILE A 417 -24.59 -6.96 8.63
CA ILE A 417 -25.13 -7.33 7.31
C ILE A 417 -25.69 -8.75 7.41
N LYS A 418 -26.93 -8.99 6.97
CA LYS A 418 -27.67 -10.26 7.19
C LYS A 418 -28.17 -10.87 5.88
N GLY A 419 -28.56 -12.15 5.91
CA GLY A 419 -29.18 -12.83 4.77
C GLY A 419 -28.20 -13.14 3.63
N ILE A 420 -26.93 -13.36 3.98
CA ILE A 420 -25.87 -13.71 3.03
C ILE A 420 -26.00 -15.20 2.70
N GLY A 421 -26.82 -15.50 1.69
CA GLY A 421 -27.08 -16.87 1.25
C GLY A 421 -26.03 -17.46 0.31
N THR A 422 -25.10 -16.66 -0.20
CA THR A 422 -24.04 -17.11 -1.11
C THR A 422 -22.76 -16.33 -0.84
N TRP A 423 -21.66 -17.04 -0.80
CA TRP A 423 -20.32 -16.51 -0.64
C TRP A 423 -19.55 -16.74 -1.93
N ASP A 424 -18.94 -15.69 -2.45
CA ASP A 424 -17.89 -15.81 -3.47
C ASP A 424 -16.71 -16.60 -2.88
N PRO A 425 -16.05 -17.46 -3.67
CA PRO A 425 -14.92 -18.27 -3.18
C PRO A 425 -13.70 -17.47 -2.74
N TYR A 426 -13.57 -16.21 -3.19
CA TYR A 426 -12.43 -15.35 -2.84
C TYR A 426 -12.88 -14.03 -2.18
N ASP A 427 -13.88 -13.34 -2.75
CA ASP A 427 -14.28 -12.01 -2.26
C ASP A 427 -15.76 -11.74 -2.43
N THR A 428 -16.48 -11.81 -1.31
CA THR A 428 -17.88 -11.39 -1.26
C THR A 428 -17.93 -9.90 -0.94
N VAL A 429 -18.28 -9.09 -1.94
CA VAL A 429 -18.23 -7.63 -1.83
C VAL A 429 -19.62 -7.03 -1.65
N PHE A 430 -19.78 -6.23 -0.60
CA PHE A 430 -20.98 -5.43 -0.36
C PHE A 430 -20.71 -3.96 -0.62
N LYS A 431 -21.49 -3.35 -1.52
CA LYS A 431 -21.54 -1.89 -1.70
C LYS A 431 -22.44 -1.29 -0.63
N VAL A 432 -21.84 -0.48 0.24
CA VAL A 432 -22.48 0.18 1.37
C VAL A 432 -22.59 1.68 1.08
N ARG A 433 -23.82 2.20 1.08
CA ARG A 433 -24.09 3.64 1.01
C ARG A 433 -24.27 4.19 2.41
N THR A 434 -23.54 5.25 2.75
CA THR A 434 -23.62 5.91 4.05
C THR A 434 -24.21 7.32 3.95
N ALA A 435 -24.64 7.84 5.09
CA ALA A 435 -24.87 9.26 5.30
C ALA A 435 -23.58 10.06 4.98
N PRO A 436 -23.71 11.35 4.60
CA PRO A 436 -22.55 12.19 4.32
C PRO A 436 -21.69 12.45 5.55
N ASP A 437 -22.32 12.64 6.71
CA ASP A 437 -21.64 12.96 7.96
C ASP A 437 -21.57 11.74 8.88
N ARG A 438 -20.48 11.61 9.62
CA ARG A 438 -20.36 10.63 10.70
C ARG A 438 -21.22 11.05 11.89
N GLU A 439 -21.84 10.07 12.54
CA GLU A 439 -22.65 10.27 13.74
C GLU A 439 -21.92 9.75 14.96
N GLY A 440 -22.12 10.42 16.10
CA GLY A 440 -21.60 9.92 17.37
C GLY A 440 -20.09 10.12 17.56
N VAL A 441 -19.43 10.94 16.75
CA VAL A 441 -18.00 11.28 16.87
C VAL A 441 -17.85 12.80 16.98
N TYR A 442 -16.96 13.27 17.86
CA TYR A 442 -16.68 14.69 17.96
C TYR A 442 -15.94 15.18 16.70
N PRO A 443 -16.35 16.31 16.08
CA PRO A 443 -15.61 16.89 14.96
C PRO A 443 -14.18 17.28 15.36
N THR A 444 -13.26 17.18 14.40
CA THR A 444 -11.86 17.63 14.53
C THR A 444 -11.77 19.02 15.15
N GLY A 445 -10.83 19.20 16.09
CA GLY A 445 -10.66 20.44 16.86
C GLY A 445 -11.63 20.64 18.03
N THR A 446 -12.64 19.78 18.22
CA THR A 446 -13.53 19.82 19.40
C THR A 446 -12.82 19.31 20.66
N VAL A 447 -12.03 18.25 20.51
CA VAL A 447 -11.24 17.63 21.58
C VAL A 447 -9.82 18.16 21.48
N ARG A 448 -9.22 18.50 22.63
CA ARG A 448 -7.80 18.90 22.69
C ARG A 448 -6.99 17.81 23.35
N ALA A 449 -5.95 17.34 22.70
CA ALA A 449 -5.01 16.40 23.29
C ALA A 449 -3.82 17.10 23.96
N SER A 450 -3.20 16.42 24.93
CA SER A 450 -1.90 16.81 25.52
C SER A 450 -0.80 16.85 24.46
N GLU A 451 -0.93 16.02 23.43
CA GLU A 451 -0.14 16.04 22.21
C GLU A 451 -1.05 16.41 21.03
N PRO A 452 -0.94 17.64 20.45
CA PRO A 452 -1.91 18.15 19.48
C PRO A 452 -2.17 17.25 18.27
N ALA A 453 -1.14 16.56 17.77
CA ALA A 453 -1.20 15.64 16.62
C ALA A 453 -2.28 14.57 16.75
N LEU A 454 -2.63 14.15 17.98
CA LEU A 454 -3.64 13.10 18.19
C LEU A 454 -5.07 13.52 17.82
N THR A 455 -5.33 14.81 17.60
CA THR A 455 -6.70 15.34 17.44
C THR A 455 -6.84 16.41 16.37
N ASP A 456 -5.79 16.64 15.57
CA ASP A 456 -5.77 17.66 14.52
C ASP A 456 -6.34 17.18 13.17
N GLY A 457 -6.55 15.87 13.03
CA GLY A 457 -7.09 15.23 11.82
C GLY A 457 -6.08 15.14 10.67
N ASP A 458 -4.79 15.37 10.94
CA ASP A 458 -3.72 15.33 9.94
C ASP A 458 -2.79 14.13 10.18
N PHE A 459 -3.02 13.06 9.42
CA PHE A 459 -2.23 11.81 9.44
C PHE A 459 -0.79 11.96 8.89
N THR A 460 -0.41 13.16 8.42
CA THR A 460 1.00 13.46 8.15
C THR A 460 1.75 13.87 9.41
N THR A 461 1.04 14.23 10.48
CA THR A 461 1.57 14.41 11.82
C THR A 461 1.29 13.17 12.68
N TYR A 462 2.05 12.99 13.76
CA TYR A 462 1.87 11.87 14.69
C TYR A 462 2.58 12.16 16.01
N THR A 463 2.22 11.43 17.05
CA THR A 463 3.00 11.40 18.30
C THR A 463 4.08 10.34 18.26
N ASP A 464 5.21 10.62 18.87
CA ASP A 464 6.31 9.67 19.06
C ASP A 464 6.68 9.66 20.54
N ASN A 465 6.56 8.50 21.18
CA ASN A 465 6.87 8.36 22.61
C ASN A 465 8.38 8.34 22.91
N LYS A 466 9.24 8.40 21.88
CA LYS A 466 10.70 8.43 21.97
C LYS A 466 11.26 7.25 22.77
N GLY A 467 10.62 6.08 22.68
CA GLY A 467 11.00 4.87 23.40
C GLY A 467 10.71 4.86 24.90
N VAL A 468 9.94 5.85 25.42
CA VAL A 468 9.59 5.95 26.84
C VAL A 468 8.20 5.35 27.07
N LEU A 469 8.14 4.33 27.93
CA LEU A 469 6.91 3.73 28.45
C LEU A 469 6.94 3.66 29.99
N PRO A 470 5.80 3.81 30.69
CA PRO A 470 4.46 4.04 30.14
C PRO A 470 4.32 5.41 29.48
N ALA A 471 3.56 5.48 28.38
CA ALA A 471 3.17 6.73 27.74
C ALA A 471 1.74 7.12 28.16
N SER A 472 1.46 8.41 28.29
CA SER A 472 0.16 8.90 28.76
C SER A 472 -0.34 10.06 27.91
N TYR A 473 -1.57 9.95 27.42
CA TYR A 473 -2.19 10.95 26.55
C TYR A 473 -3.52 11.41 27.14
N THR A 474 -3.66 12.71 27.40
CA THR A 474 -4.89 13.30 27.96
C THR A 474 -5.67 14.04 26.90
N LEU A 475 -6.97 13.78 26.82
CA LEU A 475 -7.94 14.40 25.92
C LEU A 475 -8.91 15.27 26.75
N ASP A 476 -8.99 16.57 26.48
CA ASP A 476 -9.95 17.51 27.08
C ASP A 476 -11.12 17.77 26.11
N LEU A 477 -12.33 17.41 26.53
CA LEU A 477 -13.59 17.66 25.80
C LEU A 477 -14.10 19.11 26.00
N GLY A 478 -13.34 19.94 26.73
CA GLY A 478 -13.59 21.33 27.09
C GLY A 478 -14.62 21.55 28.21
N ARG A 479 -15.48 20.54 28.45
CA ARG A 479 -16.47 20.49 29.54
C ARG A 479 -16.93 19.04 29.71
N VAL A 480 -17.71 18.76 30.76
CA VAL A 480 -18.31 17.44 30.97
C VAL A 480 -19.30 17.11 29.84
N ARG A 481 -18.98 16.11 29.02
CA ARG A 481 -19.80 15.61 27.89
C ARG A 481 -19.77 14.08 27.84
N LYS A 482 -20.56 13.49 26.94
CA LYS A 482 -20.58 12.04 26.74
C LYS A 482 -19.29 11.54 26.08
N ALA A 483 -18.85 10.35 26.47
CA ALA A 483 -17.76 9.62 25.82
C ALA A 483 -18.11 8.13 25.80
N ALA A 484 -18.30 7.55 24.62
CA ALA A 484 -18.73 6.17 24.43
C ALA A 484 -17.58 5.25 24.03
N PHE A 485 -16.59 5.76 23.29
CA PHE A 485 -15.42 5.01 22.85
C PHE A 485 -14.24 5.93 22.50
N LEU A 486 -13.05 5.35 22.42
CA LEU A 486 -11.89 5.91 21.71
C LEU A 486 -11.67 5.13 20.40
N GLY A 487 -11.50 5.83 19.29
CA GLY A 487 -11.02 5.27 18.02
C GLY A 487 -9.56 5.64 17.85
N ILE A 488 -8.66 4.65 17.70
CA ILE A 488 -7.20 4.86 17.74
C ILE A 488 -6.62 4.41 16.40
N ASN A 489 -6.09 5.37 15.63
CA ASN A 489 -5.27 5.09 14.46
C ASN A 489 -3.81 5.13 14.86
N GLN A 490 -3.18 3.96 14.91
CA GLN A 490 -1.76 3.83 15.16
C GLN A 490 -1.01 3.91 13.85
N ARG A 491 0.17 4.53 13.86
CA ARG A 491 0.94 4.72 12.64
C ARG A 491 1.31 3.38 12.03
N GLU A 492 1.17 3.26 10.73
CA GLU A 492 1.49 2.04 9.97
C GLU A 492 3.00 1.95 9.71
N TRP A 493 3.80 1.90 10.78
CA TRP A 493 5.28 2.01 10.75
C TRP A 493 6.03 0.73 11.19
N SER A 494 5.29 -0.34 11.48
CA SER A 494 5.81 -1.66 11.85
C SER A 494 4.84 -2.74 11.39
N PRO A 495 5.29 -4.00 11.21
CA PRO A 495 4.39 -5.14 11.03
C PRO A 495 3.43 -5.30 12.21
N THR A 496 2.40 -6.11 12.07
CA THR A 496 1.43 -6.37 13.15
C THR A 496 1.73 -7.64 13.94
N TYR A 497 2.86 -8.30 13.69
CA TYR A 497 3.25 -9.53 14.37
C TYR A 497 4.77 -9.73 14.30
N ASN A 498 5.30 -10.59 15.18
CA ASN A 498 6.70 -10.96 15.20
C ASN A 498 7.05 -11.79 13.96
N ARG A 499 8.09 -11.38 13.23
CA ARG A 499 8.56 -12.04 12.01
C ARG A 499 10.04 -11.81 11.77
N GLU A 500 10.58 -12.52 10.80
CA GLU A 500 11.92 -12.32 10.29
C GLU A 500 11.89 -12.21 8.77
N THR A 501 12.55 -11.20 8.22
CA THR A 501 12.68 -10.98 6.78
C THR A 501 14.15 -10.81 6.44
N PHE A 502 14.72 -11.68 5.60
CA PHE A 502 16.13 -11.60 5.20
C PHE A 502 17.10 -11.46 6.39
N GLY A 503 16.87 -12.22 7.48
CA GLY A 503 17.69 -12.15 8.70
C GLY A 503 17.38 -10.99 9.63
N ARG A 504 16.49 -10.07 9.25
CA ARG A 504 16.09 -8.90 10.04
C ARG A 504 14.85 -9.24 10.85
N LYS A 505 14.95 -9.19 12.18
CA LYS A 505 13.81 -9.36 13.08
C LYS A 505 12.93 -8.13 13.04
N GLU A 506 11.62 -8.34 12.98
CA GLU A 506 10.61 -7.30 12.96
C GLU A 506 9.48 -7.68 13.92
N ASP A 507 8.83 -6.70 14.52
CA ASP A 507 7.73 -6.92 15.47
C ASP A 507 6.83 -5.69 15.53
N SER A 508 5.70 -5.82 16.20
CA SER A 508 4.68 -4.78 16.27
C SER A 508 4.97 -3.73 17.33
N ALA A 509 5.16 -2.48 16.90
CA ALA A 509 5.28 -1.33 17.78
C ALA A 509 3.91 -0.81 18.29
N ARG A 510 2.84 -1.59 18.10
CA ARG A 510 1.48 -1.18 18.50
C ARG A 510 1.29 -1.28 20.01
N ILE A 511 0.37 -0.48 20.53
CA ILE A 511 -0.19 -0.59 21.88
C ILE A 511 -0.57 -2.04 22.12
N LYS A 512 -0.09 -2.60 23.24
CA LYS A 512 -0.53 -3.88 23.75
C LYS A 512 -1.44 -3.65 24.95
N ASP A 513 -0.87 -3.36 26.11
CA ASP A 513 -1.66 -3.09 27.30
C ASP A 513 -2.07 -1.62 27.35
N TYR A 514 -3.28 -1.34 27.84
CA TYR A 514 -3.77 0.02 28.05
C TYR A 514 -4.65 0.13 29.30
N THR A 515 -4.71 1.35 29.83
CA THR A 515 -5.70 1.78 30.82
C THR A 515 -6.32 3.10 30.35
N VAL A 516 -7.64 3.23 30.46
CA VAL A 516 -8.36 4.49 30.27
C VAL A 516 -8.92 4.96 31.60
N SER A 517 -8.54 6.17 31.98
CA SER A 517 -9.06 6.89 33.14
C SER A 517 -9.80 8.16 32.72
N VAL A 518 -10.68 8.65 33.57
CA VAL A 518 -11.45 9.87 33.31
C VAL A 518 -11.48 10.81 34.51
N SER A 519 -11.72 12.09 34.25
CA SER A 519 -11.76 13.14 35.27
C SER A 519 -12.65 14.30 34.85
N ASP A 520 -13.34 14.91 35.80
CA ASP A 520 -14.15 16.11 35.54
C ASP A 520 -13.39 17.41 35.84
N ASP A 521 -12.38 17.34 36.72
CA ASP A 521 -11.58 18.47 37.21
C ASP A 521 -10.14 18.47 36.64
N GLY A 522 -9.67 17.35 36.10
CA GLY A 522 -8.31 17.15 35.58
C GLY A 522 -7.30 16.69 36.64
N THR A 523 -7.73 16.53 37.90
CA THR A 523 -6.87 16.17 39.05
C THR A 523 -7.29 14.86 39.69
N THR A 524 -8.59 14.61 39.79
CA THR A 524 -9.16 13.40 40.37
C THR A 524 -9.49 12.42 39.26
N TRP A 525 -8.72 11.34 39.17
CA TRP A 525 -8.82 10.36 38.08
C TRP A 525 -9.47 9.08 38.58
N ARG A 526 -10.40 8.54 37.79
CA ARG A 526 -10.97 7.20 38.01
C ARG A 526 -10.77 6.34 36.77
N GLU A 527 -10.30 5.12 36.97
CA GLU A 527 -10.21 4.13 35.90
C GLU A 527 -11.63 3.74 35.43
N VAL A 528 -11.79 3.55 34.12
CA VAL A 528 -13.05 3.07 33.51
C VAL A 528 -12.86 1.82 32.65
N ARG A 529 -11.64 1.60 32.15
CA ARG A 529 -11.33 0.49 31.27
C ARG A 529 -9.85 0.17 31.37
N ALA A 530 -9.51 -1.11 31.31
CA ALA A 530 -8.17 -1.58 31.01
C ALA A 530 -8.27 -2.82 30.12
N GLY A 531 -7.23 -3.12 29.37
CA GLY A 531 -7.23 -4.31 28.52
C GLY A 531 -6.02 -4.42 27.62
N VAL A 532 -6.11 -5.36 26.69
CA VAL A 532 -5.15 -5.57 25.61
C VAL A 532 -5.78 -5.08 24.31
N LEU A 533 -5.09 -4.22 23.59
CA LEU A 533 -5.47 -3.79 22.25
C LEU A 533 -4.84 -4.73 21.23
N GLU A 534 -5.63 -5.21 20.27
CA GLU A 534 -5.18 -6.14 19.26
C GLU A 534 -4.12 -5.51 18.34
N SER A 535 -3.09 -6.31 18.02
CA SER A 535 -2.07 -5.91 17.05
C SER A 535 -2.57 -6.13 15.63
N ALA A 536 -3.22 -5.11 15.06
CA ALA A 536 -3.72 -5.16 13.68
C ALA A 536 -3.78 -3.76 13.06
N ARG A 537 -3.72 -3.70 11.71
CA ARG A 537 -3.67 -2.45 10.91
C ARG A 537 -4.98 -1.67 10.91
N GLY A 538 -4.92 -0.36 10.78
CA GLY A 538 -6.12 0.49 10.78
C GLY A 538 -6.72 0.68 12.17
N VAL A 539 -7.83 1.39 12.23
CA VAL A 539 -8.43 1.88 13.47
C VAL A 539 -8.78 0.76 14.45
N ARG A 540 -8.43 0.97 15.72
CA ARG A 540 -8.74 0.08 16.85
C ARG A 540 -9.61 0.82 17.87
N PHE A 541 -10.46 0.11 18.60
CA PHE A 541 -11.45 0.77 19.47
C PHE A 541 -11.32 0.34 20.93
N VAL A 542 -11.48 1.32 21.81
CA VAL A 542 -11.68 1.11 23.24
C VAL A 542 -13.07 1.60 23.61
N ASP A 543 -14.01 0.68 23.81
CA ASP A 543 -15.36 1.01 24.26
C ASP A 543 -15.38 1.38 25.75
N LEU A 544 -15.92 2.56 26.06
CA LEU A 544 -16.02 3.13 27.42
C LEU A 544 -17.42 2.99 28.03
N GLY A 545 -18.40 2.56 27.23
CA GLY A 545 -19.80 2.40 27.59
C GLY A 545 -20.66 3.65 27.32
N GLY A 546 -21.88 3.46 26.83
CA GLY A 546 -22.73 4.55 26.30
C GLY A 546 -23.25 5.58 27.33
N GLY A 547 -23.11 5.31 28.63
CA GLY A 547 -23.57 6.19 29.72
C GLY A 547 -22.52 7.14 30.27
N LEU A 548 -21.25 6.98 29.90
CA LEU A 548 -20.14 7.72 30.50
C LEU A 548 -20.20 9.21 30.13
N ARG A 549 -20.09 10.06 31.16
CA ARG A 549 -19.91 11.51 31.02
C ARG A 549 -18.64 11.94 31.75
N THR A 550 -17.82 12.73 31.10
CA THR A 550 -16.61 13.29 31.70
C THR A 550 -16.09 14.50 30.94
N ARG A 551 -15.13 15.25 31.49
CA ARG A 551 -14.42 16.30 30.78
C ARG A 551 -13.11 15.81 30.18
N TYR A 552 -12.32 15.07 30.95
CA TYR A 552 -11.02 14.59 30.56
C TYR A 552 -11.00 13.08 30.44
N ILE A 553 -10.31 12.57 29.43
CA ILE A 553 -10.03 11.15 29.24
C ILE A 553 -8.53 11.00 29.14
N ARG A 554 -7.94 10.03 29.84
CA ARG A 554 -6.51 9.73 29.77
C ARG A 554 -6.32 8.29 29.33
N LEU A 555 -5.56 8.11 28.25
CA LEU A 555 -5.09 6.81 27.78
C LEU A 555 -3.66 6.63 28.28
N ASP A 556 -3.48 5.69 29.19
CA ASP A 556 -2.18 5.25 29.69
C ASP A 556 -1.81 3.95 28.95
N VAL A 557 -0.61 3.90 28.36
CA VAL A 557 -0.07 2.77 27.59
C VAL A 557 1.17 2.23 28.29
N PRO A 558 1.05 1.13 29.07
CA PRO A 558 2.19 0.53 29.76
C PRO A 558 3.15 -0.24 28.85
N THR A 559 2.63 -0.90 27.81
CA THR A 559 3.42 -1.81 26.97
C THR A 559 3.04 -1.74 25.49
N THR A 560 3.96 -2.15 24.64
CA THR A 560 3.75 -2.43 23.21
C THR A 560 3.92 -3.93 22.93
N TRP A 561 3.51 -4.38 21.74
CA TRP A 561 3.61 -5.79 21.37
C TRP A 561 5.04 -6.29 21.15
N SER A 562 5.94 -5.40 20.72
CA SER A 562 7.32 -5.67 20.35
C SER A 562 8.14 -6.27 21.49
N ALA A 563 8.87 -7.35 21.22
CA ALA A 563 9.84 -7.93 22.13
C ALA A 563 11.15 -7.10 22.22
N GLU A 564 11.86 -7.22 23.35
CA GLU A 564 13.18 -6.58 23.57
C GLU A 564 14.24 -7.04 22.55
N THR A 565 14.08 -8.23 21.99
CA THR A 565 14.94 -8.79 20.95
C THR A 565 14.81 -8.08 19.59
N VAL A 566 13.88 -7.12 19.45
CA VAL A 566 13.63 -6.34 18.25
C VAL A 566 13.77 -4.84 18.56
N PRO A 567 15.00 -4.34 18.76
CA PRO A 567 15.26 -3.01 19.35
C PRO A 567 14.70 -1.85 18.52
N ASN A 568 14.56 -2.01 17.20
CA ASN A 568 13.98 -0.97 16.32
C ASN A 568 12.51 -0.66 16.64
N PHE A 569 11.79 -1.60 17.25
CA PHE A 569 10.38 -1.46 17.62
C PHE A 569 10.14 -1.52 19.13
N TYR A 570 11.09 -2.04 19.91
CA TYR A 570 10.94 -2.23 21.35
C TYR A 570 10.64 -0.92 22.08
N ARG A 571 9.51 -0.89 22.80
CA ARG A 571 8.96 0.26 23.55
C ARG A 571 8.67 1.50 22.69
N GLN A 572 8.75 1.40 21.38
CA GLN A 572 8.44 2.49 20.48
C GLN A 572 6.93 2.50 20.22
N LEU A 573 6.34 3.69 20.17
CA LEU A 573 4.92 3.88 19.94
C LEU A 573 4.73 5.15 19.13
N ARG A 574 3.97 5.03 18.04
CA ARG A 574 3.51 6.17 17.24
C ARG A 574 2.02 6.09 16.97
N ILE A 575 1.31 7.17 17.23
CA ILE A 575 -0.13 7.27 17.06
C ILE A 575 -0.41 8.47 16.15
N ASP A 576 -1.14 8.24 15.07
CA ASP A 576 -1.55 9.31 14.15
C ASP A 576 -2.76 10.05 14.74
N GLU A 577 -3.74 9.34 15.31
CA GLU A 577 -4.99 9.95 15.79
C GLU A 577 -5.65 9.17 16.95
N ILE A 578 -6.30 9.90 17.86
CA ILE A 578 -7.29 9.37 18.82
C ILE A 578 -8.58 10.17 18.71
N GLU A 579 -9.60 9.54 18.14
CA GLU A 579 -10.96 10.07 18.07
C GLU A 579 -11.74 9.74 19.35
N VAL A 580 -12.59 10.68 19.79
CA VAL A 580 -13.54 10.43 20.88
C VAL A 580 -14.95 10.34 20.31
N GLY A 581 -15.56 9.16 20.48
CA GLY A 581 -16.96 8.93 20.20
C GLY A 581 -17.85 9.34 21.38
N HIS A 582 -19.04 9.86 21.13
CA HIS A 582 -20.06 10.19 22.11
C HIS A 582 -21.38 9.43 21.92
N GLY A 583 -21.44 8.53 20.93
CA GLY A 583 -22.59 7.69 20.63
C GLY A 583 -22.35 6.85 19.39
N TYR A 584 -23.39 6.16 18.93
CA TYR A 584 -23.33 5.29 17.75
C TYR A 584 -24.49 5.60 16.80
N PRO A 585 -24.30 5.45 15.49
CA PRO A 585 -25.39 5.46 14.54
C PRO A 585 -26.43 4.37 14.87
N VAL A 586 -27.69 4.65 14.54
CA VAL A 586 -28.76 3.65 14.56
C VAL A 586 -29.47 3.66 13.22
N SER A 587 -29.52 2.51 12.56
CA SER A 587 -30.15 2.35 11.25
C SER A 587 -30.59 0.91 11.01
N HIS A 588 -31.60 0.71 10.17
CA HIS A 588 -32.12 -0.59 9.76
C HIS A 588 -32.59 -0.51 8.31
N GLY A 589 -32.44 -1.58 7.55
CA GLY A 589 -32.81 -1.61 6.13
C GLY A 589 -32.97 -2.99 5.52
#